data_AF-A0A2S7T595-F1
#
_entry.id   AF-A0A2S7T595-F1
#
_cell.length_a   1.000
_cell.length_b   1.000
_cell.length_c   1.000
_cell.angle_alpha   90.00
_cell.angle_beta   90.00
_cell.angle_gamma   90.00
#
_symmetry.space_group_name_H-M   'P 1'
#
loop_
_entity.id
_entity.type
_entity.pdbx_description
1 polymer ?
#
loop_
_entity_poly.entity_id
_entity_poly.type
_entity_poly.pdbx_seq_one_letter_code
_entity_poly.pdbx_strand_id
1 'polypeptide(L)'
;MFWTSTKKEYKTYYLVALSILILTMANQSIMQYALAKQRDDALVVNLAGRQRSLSQQLVNELYACQYHKCDYSDLKLTWNNLVSTHEALQKGNERLGLRPLNSEQIQAKFNQLQVVLDRIALHIGDLNNPQQINFDLLRADTDEFYLIMDGIVLDFQLKSEKDIRTIRLIELQLAAFSILIVLFEIFYIVIPILRHNEGQSDKLRQIAWHQSHAFSSHMKNIRDLEYVLKVEKNPERREEIYGFIQNELSALEGVSSHMNDALNSNDTTPEISLKILWNRIENLLEKMGLIQKEDLSHVEITHDDKVRSE
;
A
#
# COMPACT_ATOMS: atom_id res chain seq x y z
N MET A 1 -26.43 -24.76 10.94
CA MET A 1 -25.82 -23.51 11.44
C MET A 1 -24.31 -23.51 11.16
N PHE A 2 -23.89 -23.64 9.90
CA PHE A 2 -22.46 -23.74 9.51
C PHE A 2 -22.06 -22.84 8.32
N TRP A 3 -23.02 -22.19 7.65
CA TRP A 3 -22.80 -21.37 6.45
C TRP A 3 -22.25 -19.94 6.70
N THR A 4 -21.99 -19.54 7.95
CA THR A 4 -21.54 -18.18 8.29
C THR A 4 -20.04 -18.05 8.57
N SER A 5 -19.28 -19.16 8.66
CA SER A 5 -17.85 -19.11 9.06
C SER A 5 -16.93 -18.70 7.92
N THR A 6 -17.07 -19.31 6.74
CA THR A 6 -16.17 -19.07 5.59
C THR A 6 -16.20 -17.62 5.10
N LYS A 7 -17.39 -16.98 5.02
CA LYS A 7 -17.52 -15.56 4.67
C LYS A 7 -16.90 -14.59 5.70
N LYS A 8 -16.72 -15.01 6.96
CA LYS A 8 -16.06 -14.18 7.99
C LYS A 8 -14.54 -14.21 7.85
N GLU A 9 -13.95 -15.35 7.49
CA GLU A 9 -12.50 -15.51 7.37
C GLU A 9 -11.91 -14.65 6.25
N TYR A 10 -12.52 -14.64 5.05
CA TYR A 10 -12.08 -13.76 3.95
C TYR A 10 -12.20 -12.28 4.31
N LYS A 11 -13.28 -11.87 4.98
CA LYS A 11 -13.45 -10.47 5.44
C LYS A 11 -12.32 -10.05 6.37
N THR A 12 -11.87 -10.93 7.26
CA THR A 12 -10.77 -10.64 8.18
C THR A 12 -9.44 -10.48 7.45
N TYR A 13 -9.14 -11.31 6.46
CA TYR A 13 -7.94 -11.13 5.61
C TYR A 13 -7.94 -9.79 4.87
N TYR A 14 -9.07 -9.42 4.25
CA TYR A 14 -9.19 -8.12 3.60
C TYR A 14 -9.05 -6.95 4.59
N LEU A 15 -9.54 -7.09 5.82
CA LEU A 15 -9.38 -6.07 6.86
C LEU A 15 -7.91 -5.89 7.27
N VAL A 16 -7.15 -6.97 7.44
CA VAL A 16 -5.70 -6.90 7.74
C VAL A 16 -4.92 -6.30 6.57
N ALA A 17 -5.21 -6.71 5.33
CA ALA A 17 -4.56 -6.13 4.17
C ALA A 17 -4.86 -4.62 4.04
N LEU A 18 -6.11 -4.24 4.30
CA LEU A 18 -6.56 -2.85 4.26
C LEU A 18 -5.94 -2.01 5.39
N SER A 19 -5.81 -2.53 6.61
CA SER A 19 -5.18 -1.81 7.72
C SER A 19 -3.71 -1.52 7.43
N ILE A 20 -2.95 -2.51 6.94
CA ILE A 20 -1.55 -2.34 6.54
C ILE A 20 -1.44 -1.30 5.41
N LEU A 21 -2.33 -1.35 4.43
CA LEU A 21 -2.37 -0.38 3.34
C LEU A 21 -2.59 1.05 3.87
N ILE A 22 -3.59 1.23 4.73
CA ILE A 22 -3.92 2.54 5.33
C ILE A 22 -2.74 3.06 6.17
N LEU A 23 -2.14 2.22 7.01
CA LEU A 23 -0.97 2.56 7.82
C LEU A 23 0.21 3.00 6.93
N THR A 24 0.47 2.25 5.86
CA THR A 24 1.54 2.57 4.91
C THR A 24 1.28 3.90 4.20
N MET A 25 0.05 4.13 3.73
CA MET A 25 -0.35 5.38 3.09
C MET A 25 -0.26 6.58 4.04
N ALA A 26 -0.66 6.41 5.30
CA ALA A 26 -0.57 7.46 6.32
C ALA A 26 0.90 7.83 6.60
N ASN A 27 1.77 6.84 6.81
CA ASN A 27 3.20 7.06 7.01
C ASN A 27 3.83 7.78 5.81
N GLN A 28 3.52 7.34 4.58
CA GLN A 28 4.04 7.99 3.39
C GLN A 28 3.52 9.42 3.20
N SER A 29 2.26 9.68 3.53
CA SER A 29 1.69 11.04 3.44
C SER A 29 2.42 12.01 4.36
N ILE A 30 2.72 11.59 5.59
CA ILE A 30 3.48 12.40 6.56
C ILE A 30 4.92 12.63 6.08
N MET A 31 5.58 11.60 5.55
CA MET A 31 6.93 11.73 4.98
C MET A 31 6.97 12.73 3.82
N GLN A 32 6.02 12.64 2.89
CA GLN A 32 5.94 13.57 1.76
C GLN A 32 5.68 15.01 2.22
N TYR A 33 4.80 15.18 3.22
CA TYR A 33 4.59 16.49 3.84
C TYR A 33 5.87 17.03 4.48
N ALA A 34 6.62 16.19 5.21
CA ALA A 34 7.88 16.56 5.85
C ALA A 34 8.92 17.04 4.82
N LEU A 35 9.08 16.30 3.72
CA LEU A 35 10.01 16.64 2.65
C LEU A 35 9.61 17.92 1.92
N ALA A 36 8.33 18.11 1.64
CA ALA A 36 7.82 19.34 1.02
C ALA A 36 8.10 20.55 1.93
N LYS A 37 7.78 20.43 3.23
CA LYS A 37 8.04 21.47 4.22
C LYS A 37 9.54 21.78 4.35
N GLN A 38 10.40 20.75 4.35
CA GLN A 38 11.85 20.93 4.38
C GLN A 38 12.38 21.70 3.17
N ARG A 39 11.85 21.40 1.97
CA ARG A 39 12.24 22.09 0.73
C ARG A 39 11.85 23.57 0.76
N ASP A 40 10.62 23.87 1.19
CA ASP A 40 10.14 25.24 1.34
C ASP A 40 11.02 26.04 2.32
N ASP A 41 11.32 25.45 3.48
CA ASP A 41 12.12 26.14 4.50
C ASP A 41 13.59 26.30 4.05
N ALA A 42 14.16 25.32 3.36
CA ALA A 42 15.51 25.41 2.80
C ALA A 42 15.62 26.50 1.72
N LEU A 43 14.59 26.68 0.90
CA LEU A 43 14.51 27.76 -0.07
C LEU A 43 14.54 29.13 0.62
N VAL A 44 13.77 29.31 1.70
CA VAL A 44 13.73 30.56 2.47
C VAL A 44 15.11 30.85 3.10
N VAL A 45 15.74 29.85 3.72
CA VAL A 45 17.08 29.99 4.31
C VAL A 45 18.11 30.38 3.25
N ASN A 46 18.08 29.75 2.08
CA ASN A 46 19.01 30.06 0.98
C ASN A 46 18.80 31.50 0.49
N LEU A 47 17.55 31.90 0.26
CA LEU A 47 17.25 33.23 -0.23
C LEU A 47 17.60 34.32 0.79
N ALA A 48 17.37 34.07 2.08
CA ALA A 48 17.84 34.95 3.16
C ALA A 48 19.38 35.05 3.18
N GLY A 49 20.08 33.92 3.03
CA GLY A 49 21.54 33.89 2.90
C GLY A 49 22.05 34.67 1.67
N ARG A 50 21.32 34.60 0.55
CA ARG A 50 21.58 35.39 -0.67
C ARG A 50 21.37 36.88 -0.42
N GLN A 51 20.33 37.29 0.29
CA GLN A 51 20.10 38.70 0.66
C GLN A 51 21.28 39.27 1.46
N ARG A 52 21.81 38.51 2.42
CA ARG A 52 23.01 38.86 3.18
C ARG A 52 24.25 39.00 2.28
N SER A 53 24.41 38.13 1.30
CA SER A 53 25.52 38.22 0.34
C SER A 53 25.37 39.42 -0.61
N LEU A 54 24.14 39.73 -1.04
CA LEU A 54 23.85 40.86 -1.92
C LEU A 54 24.18 42.21 -1.26
N SER A 55 23.96 42.35 0.05
CA SER A 55 24.32 43.58 0.75
C SER A 55 25.84 43.81 0.72
N GLN A 56 26.64 42.77 0.98
CA GLN A 56 28.11 42.88 0.91
C GLN A 56 28.61 43.05 -0.54
N GLN A 57 27.95 42.41 -1.50
CA GLN A 57 28.25 42.57 -2.93
C GLN A 57 28.06 44.03 -3.37
N LEU A 58 27.00 44.70 -2.91
CA LEU A 58 26.73 46.12 -3.20
C LEU A 58 27.92 47.02 -2.84
N VAL A 59 28.50 46.83 -1.66
CA VAL A 59 29.67 47.60 -1.21
C VAL A 59 30.90 47.29 -2.07
N ASN A 60 31.12 46.02 -2.39
CA ASN A 60 32.27 45.60 -3.20
C ASN A 60 32.19 46.17 -4.63
N GLU A 61 30.99 46.17 -5.22
CA GLU A 61 30.75 46.76 -6.54
C GLU A 61 30.95 48.28 -6.50
N LEU A 62 30.44 48.97 -5.47
CA LEU A 62 30.70 50.41 -5.32
C LEU A 62 32.21 50.70 -5.22
N TYR A 63 32.93 49.93 -4.41
CA TYR A 63 34.38 50.08 -4.27
C TYR A 63 35.08 49.92 -5.64
N ALA A 64 34.77 48.85 -6.37
CA ALA A 64 35.35 48.61 -7.69
C ALA A 64 35.04 49.78 -8.65
N CYS A 65 33.83 50.33 -8.60
CA CYS A 65 33.42 51.44 -9.44
C CYS A 65 34.04 52.79 -9.08
N GLN A 66 34.39 53.04 -7.82
CA GLN A 66 35.07 54.27 -7.42
C GLN A 66 36.53 54.29 -7.84
N TYR A 67 37.20 53.13 -7.83
CA TYR A 67 38.64 53.03 -8.08
C TYR A 67 39.01 52.48 -9.47
N HIS A 68 38.05 51.93 -10.22
CA HIS A 68 38.24 51.42 -11.58
C HIS A 68 37.12 51.87 -12.52
N LYS A 69 37.33 51.73 -13.84
CA LYS A 69 36.24 51.86 -14.82
C LYS A 69 35.30 50.66 -14.68
N CYS A 70 34.13 50.86 -14.09
CA CYS A 70 33.07 49.85 -14.03
C CYS A 70 31.88 50.25 -14.90
N ASP A 71 31.06 49.26 -15.24
CA ASP A 71 29.67 49.48 -15.66
C ASP A 71 28.77 49.45 -14.41
N TYR A 72 28.07 50.55 -14.15
CA TYR A 72 27.18 50.69 -12.98
C TYR A 72 25.87 49.89 -13.12
N SER A 73 25.66 49.24 -14.26
CA SER A 73 24.53 48.33 -14.48
C SER A 73 24.47 47.20 -13.45
N ASP A 74 25.63 46.64 -13.08
CA ASP A 74 25.75 45.58 -12.07
C ASP A 74 25.34 46.07 -10.67
N LEU A 75 25.83 47.25 -10.25
CA LEU A 75 25.46 47.86 -8.96
C LEU A 75 23.94 48.06 -8.86
N LYS A 76 23.33 48.56 -9.94
CA LYS A 76 21.88 48.76 -10.01
C LYS A 76 21.12 47.44 -9.95
N LEU A 77 21.63 46.41 -10.62
CA LEU A 77 21.05 45.07 -10.59
C LEU A 77 21.16 44.43 -9.20
N THR A 78 22.30 44.56 -8.52
CA THR A 78 22.52 44.11 -7.15
C THR A 78 21.57 44.79 -6.17
N TRP A 79 21.41 46.11 -6.27
CA TRP A 79 20.45 46.86 -5.47
C TRP A 79 19.01 46.38 -5.69
N ASN A 80 18.57 46.26 -6.94
CA ASN A 80 17.23 45.78 -7.27
C ASN A 80 16.98 44.35 -6.77
N ASN A 81 17.99 43.47 -6.87
CA ASN A 81 17.92 42.12 -6.34
C ASN A 81 17.83 42.11 -4.81
N LEU A 82 18.57 42.98 -4.13
CA LEU A 82 18.53 43.10 -2.67
C LEU A 82 17.12 43.51 -2.20
N VAL A 83 16.56 44.57 -2.77
CA VAL A 83 15.23 45.09 -2.41
C VAL A 83 14.12 44.09 -2.75
N SER A 84 14.14 43.51 -3.95
CA SER A 84 13.13 42.51 -4.34
C SER A 84 13.20 41.25 -3.50
N THR A 85 14.40 40.82 -3.10
CA THR A 85 14.58 39.69 -2.18
C THR A 85 14.05 40.02 -0.78
N HIS A 86 14.35 41.23 -0.28
CA HIS A 86 13.86 41.71 1.01
C HIS A 86 12.32 41.74 1.09
N GLU A 87 11.66 42.17 0.01
CA GLU A 87 10.20 42.18 -0.07
C GLU A 87 9.64 40.75 -0.17
N ALA A 88 10.21 39.91 -1.04
CA ALA A 88 9.75 38.54 -1.26
C ALA A 88 9.84 37.67 0.00
N LEU A 89 10.84 37.88 0.86
CA LEU A 89 10.99 37.15 2.12
C LEU A 89 9.93 37.52 3.17
N GLN A 90 9.31 38.69 3.07
CA GLN A 90 8.27 39.14 4.00
C GLN A 90 6.88 38.90 3.45
N LYS A 91 6.63 39.31 2.20
CA LYS A 91 5.30 39.25 1.58
C LYS A 91 5.03 37.95 0.82
N GLY A 92 6.07 37.13 0.62
CA GLY A 92 5.99 35.96 -0.24
C GLY A 92 6.11 36.32 -1.72
N ASN A 93 6.21 35.28 -2.55
CA ASN A 93 6.26 35.38 -4.00
C ASN A 93 5.90 34.02 -4.61
N GLU A 94 4.71 33.90 -5.19
CA GLU A 94 4.22 32.63 -5.76
C GLU A 94 5.12 32.10 -6.89
N ARG A 95 5.70 32.99 -7.71
CA ARG A 95 6.61 32.60 -8.80
C ARG A 95 7.89 31.96 -8.28
N LEU A 96 8.32 32.36 -7.08
CA LEU A 96 9.47 31.78 -6.40
C LEU A 96 9.07 30.62 -5.46
N GLY A 97 7.78 30.30 -5.32
CA GLY A 97 7.31 29.30 -4.35
C GLY A 97 7.41 29.77 -2.89
N LEU A 98 7.51 31.07 -2.65
CA LEU A 98 7.63 31.65 -1.31
C LEU A 98 6.27 32.01 -0.75
N ARG A 99 5.98 31.53 0.46
CA ARG A 99 4.81 31.95 1.23
C ARG A 99 5.12 33.23 2.01
N PRO A 100 4.11 34.06 2.32
CA PRO A 100 4.27 35.19 3.22
C PRO A 100 4.84 34.77 4.57
N LEU A 101 5.66 35.64 5.17
CA LEU A 101 6.23 35.41 6.49
C LEU A 101 5.12 35.31 7.54
N ASN A 102 5.18 34.27 8.36
CA ASN A 102 4.18 34.00 9.39
C ASN A 102 4.73 34.05 10.82
N SER A 103 5.93 34.60 11.01
CA SER A 103 6.58 34.71 12.32
C SER A 103 6.70 36.16 12.72
N GLU A 104 5.97 36.57 13.76
CA GLU A 104 6.04 37.92 14.32
C GLU A 104 7.46 38.27 14.82
N GLN A 105 8.16 37.30 15.40
CA GLN A 105 9.54 37.47 15.87
C GLN A 105 10.50 37.80 14.73
N ILE A 106 10.43 37.05 13.63
CA ILE A 106 11.27 37.29 12.45
C ILE A 106 10.84 38.59 11.76
N GLN A 107 9.53 38.87 11.70
CA GLN A 107 9.00 40.12 11.14
C GLN A 107 9.50 41.35 11.91
N ALA A 108 9.61 41.27 13.24
CA ALA A 108 10.17 42.35 14.04
C ALA A 108 11.64 42.65 13.68
N LYS A 109 12.45 41.62 13.40
CA LYS A 109 13.82 41.80 12.90
C LYS A 109 13.85 42.38 11.49
N PHE A 110 12.95 41.96 10.61
CA PHE A 110 12.81 42.59 9.29
C PHE A 110 12.41 44.06 9.38
N ASN A 111 11.57 44.45 10.33
CA ASN A 111 11.22 45.86 10.56
C ASN A 111 12.44 46.68 10.98
N GLN A 112 13.34 46.12 11.80
CA GLN A 112 14.62 46.75 12.14
C GLN A 112 15.54 46.83 10.92
N LEU A 113 15.62 45.75 10.14
CA LEU A 113 16.42 45.69 8.92
C LEU A 113 15.92 46.70 7.87
N GLN A 114 14.61 46.95 7.79
CA GLN A 114 14.01 47.91 6.88
C GLN A 114 14.51 49.33 7.14
N VAL A 115 14.65 49.73 8.42
CA VAL A 115 15.20 51.04 8.78
C VAL A 115 16.63 51.21 8.23
N VAL A 116 17.44 50.16 8.32
CA VAL A 116 18.81 50.17 7.77
C VAL A 116 18.78 50.19 6.24
N LEU A 117 17.90 49.40 5.62
CA LEU A 117 17.72 49.38 4.16
C LEU A 117 17.30 50.75 3.61
N ASP A 118 16.45 51.48 4.34
CA ASP A 118 16.03 52.83 3.97
C ASP A 118 17.20 53.83 4.05
N ARG A 119 18.09 53.71 5.04
CA ARG A 119 19.33 54.52 5.09
C ARG A 119 20.27 54.19 3.94
N ILE A 120 20.44 52.91 3.62
CA ILE A 120 21.21 52.47 2.45
C ILE A 120 20.62 53.09 1.18
N ALA A 121 19.30 53.07 1.00
CA ALA A 121 18.63 53.68 -0.14
C ALA A 121 18.90 55.19 -0.24
N LEU A 122 18.88 55.90 0.90
CA LEU A 122 19.21 57.33 0.97
C LEU A 122 20.67 57.62 0.59
N HIS A 123 21.61 56.80 1.06
CA HIS A 123 23.04 56.95 0.74
C HIS A 123 23.38 56.60 -0.71
N ILE A 124 22.68 55.62 -1.28
CA ILE A 124 22.78 55.29 -2.71
C ILE A 124 22.25 56.46 -3.57
N GLY A 125 21.14 57.10 -3.15
CA GLY A 125 20.58 58.26 -3.81
C GLY A 125 20.29 58.02 -5.30
N ASP A 126 21.05 58.69 -6.17
CA ASP A 126 20.98 58.53 -7.61
C ASP A 126 22.06 57.55 -8.12
N LEU A 127 21.65 56.32 -8.43
CA LEU A 127 22.49 55.29 -9.05
C LEU A 127 23.04 55.68 -10.44
N ASN A 128 22.58 56.78 -11.03
CA ASN A 128 23.16 57.31 -12.28
C ASN A 128 24.38 58.22 -12.04
N ASN A 129 24.62 58.69 -10.79
CA ASN A 129 25.80 59.47 -10.39
C ASN A 129 26.59 58.87 -9.20
N PRO A 130 27.01 57.59 -9.30
CA PRO A 130 27.56 56.81 -8.20
C PRO A 130 28.91 57.27 -7.64
N GLN A 131 29.64 58.15 -8.32
CA GLN A 131 30.86 58.78 -7.78
C GLN A 131 30.57 59.68 -6.57
N GLN A 132 29.31 60.10 -6.38
CA GLN A 132 28.89 60.93 -5.25
C GLN A 132 28.49 60.11 -4.03
N ILE A 133 28.40 58.78 -4.15
CA ILE A 133 28.03 57.90 -3.04
C ILE A 133 29.18 57.84 -2.04
N ASN A 134 28.90 58.16 -0.78
CA ASN A 134 29.88 58.06 0.29
C ASN A 134 30.11 56.58 0.66
N PHE A 135 31.31 56.08 0.36
CA PHE A 135 31.66 54.68 0.59
C PHE A 135 31.61 54.30 2.07
N ASP A 136 32.15 55.13 2.96
CA ASP A 136 32.27 54.82 4.39
C ASP A 136 30.89 54.74 5.06
N LEU A 137 29.97 55.65 4.70
CA LEU A 137 28.59 55.61 5.19
C LEU A 137 27.83 54.39 4.67
N LEU A 138 27.96 54.07 3.38
CA LEU A 138 27.33 52.89 2.80
C LEU A 138 27.88 51.59 3.43
N ARG A 139 29.20 51.53 3.66
CA ARG A 139 29.85 50.39 4.31
C ARG A 139 29.31 50.18 5.72
N ALA A 140 29.24 51.23 6.52
CA ALA A 140 28.74 51.16 7.90
C ALA A 140 27.30 50.64 7.96
N ASP A 141 26.39 51.18 7.15
CA ASP A 141 25.00 50.70 7.10
C ASP A 141 24.90 49.26 6.58
N THR A 142 25.73 48.89 5.59
CA THR A 142 25.74 47.52 5.04
C THR A 142 26.26 46.50 6.06
N ASP A 143 27.21 46.88 6.89
CA ASP A 143 27.72 46.03 7.97
C ASP A 143 26.68 45.86 9.09
N GLU A 144 25.95 46.92 9.45
CA GLU A 144 24.80 46.82 10.34
C GLU A 144 23.69 45.93 9.74
N PHE A 145 23.37 46.11 8.46
CA PHE A 145 22.42 45.27 7.73
C PHE A 145 22.85 43.81 7.77
N TYR A 146 24.14 43.52 7.54
CA TYR A 146 24.68 42.18 7.56
C TYR A 146 24.45 41.50 8.91
N LEU A 147 24.73 42.20 10.02
CA LEU A 147 24.57 41.64 11.36
C LEU A 147 23.11 41.29 11.68
N ILE A 148 22.17 42.18 11.36
CA ILE A 148 20.74 41.92 11.55
C ILE A 148 20.29 40.76 10.65
N MET A 149 20.72 40.77 9.40
CA MET A 149 20.35 39.75 8.42
C MET A 149 20.89 38.37 8.78
N ASP A 150 22.11 38.27 9.30
CA ASP A 150 22.69 37.01 9.79
C ASP A 150 21.84 36.44 10.94
N GLY A 151 21.37 37.30 11.83
CA GLY A 151 20.41 36.93 12.88
C GLY A 151 19.04 36.47 12.35
N ILE A 152 18.59 36.98 11.21
CA ILE A 152 17.35 36.51 10.53
C ILE A 152 17.58 35.15 9.86
N VAL A 153 18.72 34.97 9.19
CA VAL A 153 19.10 33.69 8.58
C VAL A 153 19.14 32.59 9.64
N LEU A 154 19.75 32.88 10.80
CA LEU A 154 19.79 31.95 11.92
C LEU A 154 18.40 31.61 12.45
N ASP A 155 17.50 32.59 12.60
CA ASP A 155 16.12 32.32 13.05
C ASP A 155 15.37 31.40 12.06
N PHE A 156 15.53 31.61 10.75
CA PHE A 156 14.95 30.72 9.75
C PHE A 156 15.51 29.31 9.84
N GLN A 157 16.83 29.17 10.03
CA GLN A 157 17.48 27.87 10.22
C GLN A 157 16.95 27.16 11.46
N LEU A 158 16.94 27.82 12.62
CA LEU A 158 16.47 27.24 13.87
C LEU A 158 14.98 26.86 13.80
N LYS A 159 14.16 27.68 13.15
CA LYS A 159 12.75 27.36 12.92
C LYS A 159 12.60 26.12 12.06
N SER A 160 13.33 26.04 10.94
CA SER A 160 13.31 24.88 10.05
C SER A 160 13.73 23.59 10.78
N GLU A 161 14.83 23.65 11.52
CA GLU A 161 15.33 22.50 12.29
C GLU A 161 14.33 22.03 13.35
N LYS A 162 13.67 22.97 14.03
CA LYS A 162 12.64 22.67 15.03
C LYS A 162 11.42 22.01 14.39
N ASP A 163 10.91 22.55 13.28
CA ASP A 163 9.77 22.01 12.55
C ASP A 163 10.07 20.56 12.09
N ILE A 164 11.24 20.32 11.49
CA ILE A 164 11.67 18.99 11.03
C ILE A 164 11.86 18.02 12.20
N ARG A 165 12.42 18.47 13.33
CA ARG A 165 12.56 17.62 14.52
C ARG A 165 11.21 17.16 15.05
N THR A 166 10.22 18.04 15.13
CA THR A 166 8.87 17.69 15.58
C THR A 166 8.22 16.67 14.64
N ILE A 167 8.34 16.86 13.32
CA ILE A 167 7.79 15.91 12.34
C ILE A 167 8.47 14.54 12.47
N ARG A 168 9.80 14.48 12.62
CA ARG A 168 10.54 13.24 12.83
C ARG A 168 10.09 12.49 14.09
N LEU A 169 9.81 13.20 15.18
CA LEU A 169 9.33 12.57 16.42
C LEU A 169 7.94 11.95 16.23
N ILE A 170 7.04 12.65 15.54
CA ILE A 170 5.70 12.13 15.20
C ILE A 170 5.83 10.89 14.30
N GLU A 171 6.68 10.94 13.28
CA GLU A 171 6.95 9.82 12.39
C GLU A 171 7.46 8.59 13.17
N LEU A 172 8.43 8.77 14.06
CA LEU A 172 8.98 7.68 14.86
C LEU A 172 7.91 7.03 15.76
N GLN A 173 7.06 7.85 16.39
CA GLN A 173 5.94 7.36 17.20
C GLN A 173 4.95 6.57 16.33
N LEU A 174 4.56 7.10 15.18
CA LEU A 174 3.62 6.44 14.28
C LEU A 174 4.20 5.15 13.69
N ALA A 175 5.48 5.12 13.35
CA ALA A 175 6.17 3.92 12.90
C ALA A 175 6.19 2.85 13.99
N ALA A 176 6.49 3.22 15.25
CA ALA A 176 6.44 2.30 16.38
C ALA A 176 5.02 1.74 16.59
N PHE A 177 3.99 2.58 16.54
CA PHE A 177 2.59 2.13 16.60
C PHE A 177 2.20 1.23 15.43
N SER A 178 2.66 1.54 14.21
CA SER A 178 2.41 0.72 13.03
C SER A 178 2.98 -0.68 13.20
N ILE A 179 4.21 -0.79 13.69
CA ILE A 179 4.85 -2.08 13.99
C ILE A 179 4.07 -2.84 15.06
N LEU A 180 3.66 -2.17 16.14
CA LEU A 180 2.87 -2.80 17.19
C LEU A 180 1.53 -3.33 16.68
N ILE A 181 0.84 -2.58 15.81
CA ILE A 181 -0.42 -3.02 15.19
C ILE A 181 -0.18 -4.24 14.30
N VAL A 182 0.84 -4.23 13.44
CA VAL A 182 1.14 -5.37 12.58
C VAL A 182 1.51 -6.61 13.41
N LEU A 183 2.31 -6.45 14.47
CA LEU A 183 2.61 -7.56 15.39
C LEU A 183 1.33 -8.10 16.04
N PHE A 184 0.43 -7.22 16.50
CA PHE A 184 -0.86 -7.61 17.04
C PHE A 184 -1.69 -8.39 16.02
N GLU A 185 -1.80 -7.90 14.79
CA GLU A 185 -2.51 -8.59 13.71
C GLU A 185 -1.90 -9.96 13.41
N ILE A 186 -0.57 -10.08 13.37
CA ILE A 186 0.11 -11.36 13.16
C ILE A 186 -0.27 -12.36 14.26
N PHE A 187 -0.10 -11.99 15.53
CA PHE A 187 -0.31 -12.91 16.65
C PHE A 187 -1.79 -13.26 16.89
N TYR A 188 -2.68 -12.28 16.80
CA TYR A 188 -4.09 -12.43 17.19
C TYR A 188 -5.04 -12.64 16.02
N ILE A 189 -4.60 -12.41 14.77
CA ILE A 189 -5.44 -12.58 13.58
C ILE A 189 -4.82 -13.59 12.62
N VAL A 190 -3.59 -13.39 12.15
CA VAL A 190 -3.00 -14.23 11.10
C VAL A 190 -2.72 -15.65 11.60
N ILE A 191 -1.99 -15.80 12.71
CA ILE A 191 -1.69 -17.12 13.29
C ILE A 191 -2.95 -17.95 13.60
N PRO A 192 -4.00 -17.43 14.26
CA PRO A 192 -5.19 -18.24 14.55
C PRO A 192 -5.94 -18.64 13.29
N ILE A 193 -6.00 -17.80 12.25
CA ILE A 193 -6.66 -18.19 10.99
C ILE A 193 -5.86 -19.30 10.30
N LEU A 194 -4.52 -19.21 10.26
CA LEU A 194 -3.68 -20.27 9.68
C LEU A 194 -3.93 -21.62 10.38
N ARG A 195 -3.92 -21.63 11.73
CA ARG A 195 -4.20 -22.84 12.51
C ARG A 195 -5.62 -23.38 12.28
N HIS A 196 -6.59 -22.50 12.10
CA HIS A 196 -7.97 -22.89 11.82
C HIS A 196 -8.08 -23.60 10.45
N ASN A 197 -7.42 -23.06 9.43
CA ASN A 197 -7.43 -23.60 8.08
C ASN A 197 -6.67 -24.94 7.98
N GLU A 198 -5.55 -25.08 8.70
CA GLU A 198 -4.85 -26.37 8.83
C GLU A 198 -5.76 -27.44 9.45
N GLY A 199 -6.45 -27.10 10.55
CA GLY A 199 -7.38 -28.02 11.20
C GLY A 199 -8.57 -28.43 10.32
N GLN A 200 -9.08 -27.54 9.47
CA GLN A 200 -10.10 -27.89 8.47
C GLN A 200 -9.54 -28.84 7.40
N SER A 201 -8.33 -28.56 6.90
CA SER A 201 -7.66 -29.39 5.90
C SER A 201 -7.40 -30.80 6.43
N ASP A 202 -6.96 -30.95 7.68
CA ASP A 202 -6.71 -32.25 8.30
C ASP A 202 -7.99 -33.07 8.49
N LYS A 203 -9.09 -32.42 8.91
CA LYS A 203 -10.41 -33.07 8.99
C LYS A 203 -10.88 -33.58 7.63
N LEU A 204 -10.71 -32.79 6.58
CA LEU A 204 -11.05 -33.19 5.21
C LEU A 204 -10.19 -34.36 4.74
N ARG A 205 -8.88 -34.33 5.02
CA ARG A 205 -7.99 -35.47 4.71
C ARG A 205 -8.41 -36.72 5.45
N GLN A 206 -8.83 -36.62 6.70
CA GLN A 206 -9.32 -37.75 7.48
C GLN A 206 -10.61 -38.33 6.90
N ILE A 207 -11.58 -37.49 6.56
CA ILE A 207 -12.84 -37.92 5.92
C ILE A 207 -12.54 -38.60 4.59
N ALA A 208 -11.74 -37.96 3.73
CA ALA A 208 -11.37 -38.51 2.43
C ALA A 208 -10.62 -39.86 2.57
N TRP A 209 -9.76 -40.00 3.58
CA TRP A 209 -9.06 -41.25 3.87
C TRP A 209 -10.04 -42.37 4.28
N HIS A 210 -10.97 -42.10 5.20
CA HIS A 210 -11.98 -43.08 5.63
C HIS A 210 -12.87 -43.53 4.48
N GLN A 211 -13.34 -42.58 3.65
CA GLN A 211 -14.20 -42.91 2.52
C GLN A 211 -13.45 -43.69 1.44
N SER A 212 -12.20 -43.33 1.15
CA SER A 212 -11.34 -44.09 0.22
C SER A 212 -11.06 -45.51 0.70
N HIS A 213 -10.86 -45.69 2.01
CA HIS A 213 -10.69 -47.01 2.62
C HIS A 213 -11.96 -47.86 2.51
N ALA A 214 -13.13 -47.30 2.84
CA ALA A 214 -14.42 -47.98 2.72
C ALA A 214 -14.71 -48.38 1.27
N PHE A 215 -14.49 -47.45 0.32
CA PHE A 215 -14.64 -47.71 -1.12
C PHE A 215 -13.75 -48.87 -1.58
N SER A 216 -12.48 -48.86 -1.18
CA SER A 216 -11.52 -49.93 -1.51
C SER A 216 -11.92 -51.28 -0.91
N SER A 217 -12.49 -51.29 0.29
CA SER A 217 -12.98 -52.49 0.96
C SER A 217 -14.17 -53.11 0.21
N HIS A 218 -15.20 -52.31 -0.10
CA HIS A 218 -16.37 -52.76 -0.88
C HIS A 218 -15.94 -53.26 -2.28
N MET A 219 -15.02 -52.55 -2.93
CA MET A 219 -14.47 -52.98 -4.22
C MET A 219 -13.75 -54.34 -4.14
N LYS A 220 -13.02 -54.58 -3.05
CA LYS A 220 -12.37 -55.88 -2.80
C LYS A 220 -13.41 -56.99 -2.61
N ASN A 221 -14.45 -56.74 -1.79
CA ASN A 221 -15.53 -57.71 -1.55
C ASN A 221 -16.24 -58.09 -2.86
N ILE A 222 -16.57 -57.09 -3.69
CA ILE A 222 -17.18 -57.32 -5.02
C ILE A 222 -16.30 -58.22 -5.88
N ARG A 223 -14.98 -57.94 -5.94
CA ARG A 223 -14.04 -58.76 -6.72
C ARG A 223 -13.91 -60.18 -6.18
N ASP A 224 -13.91 -60.36 -4.86
CA ASP A 224 -13.83 -61.67 -4.22
C ASP A 224 -15.12 -62.47 -4.50
N LEU A 225 -16.30 -61.83 -4.43
CA LEU A 225 -17.59 -62.44 -4.79
C LEU A 225 -17.69 -62.76 -6.29
N GLU A 226 -17.18 -61.89 -7.17
CA GLU A 226 -17.11 -62.12 -8.62
C GLU A 226 -16.26 -63.37 -8.92
N TYR A 227 -15.15 -63.55 -8.20
CA TYR A 227 -14.32 -64.75 -8.34
C TYR A 227 -15.08 -66.02 -7.93
N VAL A 228 -15.78 -66.01 -6.79
CA VAL A 228 -16.59 -67.15 -6.33
C VAL A 228 -17.72 -67.45 -7.31
N LEU A 229 -18.38 -66.41 -7.85
CA LEU A 229 -19.44 -66.55 -8.83
C LEU A 229 -18.99 -67.28 -10.11
N LYS A 230 -17.74 -67.07 -10.55
CA LYS A 230 -17.18 -67.72 -11.74
C LYS A 230 -16.98 -69.23 -11.58
N VAL A 231 -16.83 -69.72 -10.35
CA VAL A 231 -16.54 -71.14 -10.05
C VAL A 231 -17.73 -71.89 -9.46
N GLU A 232 -18.74 -71.18 -8.95
CA GLU A 232 -19.96 -71.76 -8.39
C GLU A 232 -20.86 -72.34 -9.49
N LYS A 233 -21.31 -73.58 -9.31
CA LYS A 233 -22.11 -74.33 -10.28
C LYS A 233 -23.57 -74.45 -9.86
N ASN A 234 -23.86 -74.26 -8.56
CA ASN A 234 -25.23 -74.34 -8.06
C ASN A 234 -26.00 -73.04 -8.42
N PRO A 235 -27.11 -73.12 -9.18
CA PRO A 235 -27.87 -71.95 -9.61
C PRO A 235 -28.45 -71.15 -8.44
N GLU A 236 -28.92 -71.80 -7.37
CA GLU A 236 -29.47 -71.10 -6.19
C GLU A 236 -28.39 -70.30 -5.46
N ARG A 237 -27.18 -70.86 -5.31
CA ARG A 237 -26.05 -70.14 -4.69
C ARG A 237 -25.53 -69.00 -5.56
N ARG A 238 -25.63 -69.13 -6.88
CA ARG A 238 -25.28 -68.04 -7.80
C ARG A 238 -26.21 -66.85 -7.62
N GLU A 239 -27.52 -67.09 -7.51
CA GLU A 239 -28.51 -66.04 -7.21
C GLU A 239 -28.23 -65.35 -5.86
N GLU A 240 -27.89 -66.11 -4.82
CA GLU A 240 -27.48 -65.54 -3.52
C GLU A 240 -26.23 -64.65 -3.65
N ILE A 241 -25.21 -65.09 -4.41
CA ILE A 241 -23.98 -64.30 -4.64
C ILE A 241 -24.28 -63.03 -5.43
N TYR A 242 -25.19 -63.07 -6.42
CA TYR A 242 -25.64 -61.87 -7.13
C TYR A 242 -26.28 -60.87 -6.17
N GLY A 243 -27.14 -61.33 -5.25
CA GLY A 243 -27.72 -60.49 -4.20
C GLY A 243 -26.67 -59.85 -3.29
N PHE A 244 -25.61 -60.59 -2.92
CA PHE A 244 -24.51 -60.01 -2.14
C PHE A 244 -23.70 -58.98 -2.92
N ILE A 245 -23.42 -59.22 -4.21
CA ILE A 245 -22.74 -58.25 -5.06
C ILE A 245 -23.58 -56.98 -5.19
N GLN A 246 -24.89 -57.10 -5.43
CA GLN A 246 -25.81 -55.95 -5.49
C GLN A 246 -25.79 -55.14 -4.19
N ASN A 247 -25.82 -55.79 -3.02
CA ASN A 247 -25.74 -55.10 -1.74
C ASN A 247 -24.42 -54.32 -1.55
N GLU A 248 -23.28 -54.92 -1.94
CA GLU A 248 -21.98 -54.24 -1.88
C GLU A 248 -21.87 -53.08 -2.87
N LEU A 249 -22.49 -53.19 -4.05
CA LEU A 249 -22.58 -52.11 -5.03
C LEU A 249 -23.43 -50.94 -4.54
N SER A 250 -24.58 -51.22 -3.91
CA SER A 250 -25.41 -50.18 -3.27
C SER A 250 -24.67 -49.50 -2.11
N ALA A 251 -23.88 -50.24 -1.33
CA ALA A 251 -23.03 -49.66 -0.29
C ALA A 251 -21.90 -48.79 -0.90
N LEU A 252 -21.29 -49.24 -1.99
CA LEU A 252 -20.27 -48.48 -2.74
C LEU A 252 -20.84 -47.18 -3.33
N GLU A 253 -22.06 -47.22 -3.85
CA GLU A 253 -22.80 -46.04 -4.32
C GLU A 253 -23.01 -45.03 -3.19
N GLY A 254 -23.41 -45.48 -2.01
CA GLY A 254 -23.53 -44.64 -0.81
C GLY A 254 -22.21 -43.98 -0.41
N VAL A 255 -21.12 -44.75 -0.35
CA VAL A 255 -19.76 -44.22 -0.07
C VAL A 255 -19.33 -43.21 -1.15
N SER A 256 -19.57 -43.51 -2.43
CA SER A 256 -19.26 -42.60 -3.54
C SER A 256 -20.07 -41.30 -3.46
N SER A 257 -21.34 -41.37 -3.04
CA SER A 257 -22.17 -40.19 -2.79
C SER A 257 -21.60 -39.35 -1.66
N HIS A 258 -21.19 -39.98 -0.55
CA HIS A 258 -20.58 -39.26 0.57
C HIS A 258 -19.21 -38.65 0.22
N MET A 259 -18.42 -39.30 -0.65
CA MET A 259 -17.20 -38.70 -1.21
C MET A 259 -17.52 -37.47 -2.07
N ASN A 260 -18.58 -37.55 -2.87
CA ASN A 260 -19.05 -36.44 -3.70
C ASN A 260 -19.53 -35.27 -2.84
N ASP A 261 -20.30 -35.53 -1.80
CA ASP A 261 -20.78 -34.50 -0.86
C ASP A 261 -19.61 -33.83 -0.12
N ALA A 262 -18.61 -34.60 0.31
CA ALA A 262 -17.41 -34.07 0.93
C ALA A 262 -16.60 -33.18 -0.02
N LEU A 263 -16.54 -33.53 -1.31
CA LEU A 263 -15.84 -32.76 -2.35
C LEU A 263 -16.62 -31.51 -2.80
N ASN A 264 -17.94 -31.59 -2.91
CA ASN A 264 -18.79 -30.46 -3.32
C ASN A 264 -19.02 -29.44 -2.19
N SER A 265 -18.69 -29.78 -0.94
CA SER A 265 -18.81 -28.86 0.19
C SER A 265 -17.75 -27.75 0.22
N ASN A 266 -16.68 -27.85 -0.58
CA ASN A 266 -15.63 -26.83 -0.69
C ASN A 266 -15.30 -26.54 -2.16
N ASP A 267 -15.67 -25.33 -2.61
CA ASP A 267 -15.40 -24.80 -3.95
C ASP A 267 -13.92 -24.94 -4.36
N THR A 268 -13.62 -25.86 -5.29
CA THR A 268 -13.05 -25.56 -6.63
C THR A 268 -12.83 -26.85 -7.46
N THR A 269 -13.60 -26.96 -8.56
CA THR A 269 -13.45 -27.85 -9.76
C THR A 269 -13.55 -29.39 -9.62
N PRO A 270 -14.74 -30.00 -9.90
CA PRO A 270 -14.94 -31.46 -9.89
C PRO A 270 -15.73 -32.11 -11.07
N GLU A 271 -15.80 -31.53 -12.27
CA GLU A 271 -16.72 -32.07 -13.31
C GLU A 271 -16.21 -33.34 -14.06
N ILE A 272 -14.91 -33.63 -14.00
CA ILE A 272 -14.28 -34.66 -14.86
C ILE A 272 -14.14 -36.04 -14.17
N SER A 273 -14.03 -36.10 -12.84
CA SER A 273 -13.76 -37.36 -12.11
C SER A 273 -15.00 -38.23 -11.92
N LEU A 274 -16.18 -37.63 -11.72
CA LEU A 274 -17.44 -38.33 -11.43
C LEU A 274 -17.96 -39.12 -12.63
N LYS A 275 -17.88 -38.55 -13.84
CA LYS A 275 -18.33 -39.19 -15.07
C LYS A 275 -17.52 -40.46 -15.39
N ILE A 276 -16.26 -40.51 -14.97
CA ILE A 276 -15.36 -41.64 -15.21
C ILE A 276 -15.63 -42.78 -14.22
N LEU A 277 -15.96 -42.46 -12.96
CA LEU A 277 -16.26 -43.47 -11.95
C LEU A 277 -17.63 -44.11 -12.19
N TRP A 278 -18.66 -43.32 -12.52
CA TRP A 278 -19.99 -43.82 -12.85
C TRP A 278 -19.99 -44.71 -14.09
N ASN A 279 -19.33 -44.29 -15.18
CA ASN A 279 -19.23 -45.12 -16.39
C ASN A 279 -18.46 -46.44 -16.16
N ARG A 280 -17.56 -46.50 -15.16
CA ARG A 280 -16.85 -47.73 -14.80
C ARG A 280 -17.71 -48.65 -13.96
N ILE A 281 -18.50 -48.10 -13.04
CA ILE A 281 -19.46 -48.85 -12.24
C ILE A 281 -20.55 -49.43 -13.15
N GLU A 282 -21.13 -48.65 -14.05
CA GLU A 282 -22.09 -49.13 -15.06
C GLU A 282 -21.53 -50.26 -15.92
N ASN A 283 -20.31 -50.11 -16.46
CA ASN A 283 -19.67 -51.15 -17.26
C ASN A 283 -19.41 -52.46 -16.48
N LEU A 284 -19.16 -52.37 -15.17
CA LEU A 284 -18.98 -53.55 -14.34
C LEU A 284 -20.32 -54.22 -14.03
N LEU A 285 -21.36 -53.43 -13.77
CA LEU A 285 -22.73 -53.90 -13.56
C LEU A 285 -23.29 -54.61 -14.80
N GLU A 286 -23.04 -54.07 -15.98
CA GLU A 286 -23.40 -54.70 -17.27
C GLU A 286 -22.63 -56.02 -17.47
N LYS A 287 -21.32 -56.06 -17.20
CA LYS A 287 -20.52 -57.29 -17.34
C LYS A 287 -20.91 -58.40 -16.38
N MET A 288 -21.45 -58.05 -15.21
CA MET A 288 -21.93 -59.02 -14.22
C MET A 288 -23.38 -59.46 -14.49
N GLY A 289 -24.08 -58.87 -15.47
CA GLY A 289 -25.46 -59.22 -15.82
C GLY A 289 -26.51 -58.72 -14.82
N LEU A 290 -26.16 -57.71 -14.01
CA LEU A 290 -26.99 -57.21 -12.91
C LEU A 290 -27.91 -56.04 -13.30
N ILE A 291 -27.70 -55.44 -14.48
CA ILE A 291 -28.53 -54.37 -15.06
C ILE A 291 -28.66 -54.62 -16.57
N GLN A 292 -29.86 -54.44 -17.13
CA GLN A 292 -30.11 -54.42 -18.57
C GLN A 292 -30.34 -52.99 -19.06
N LYS A 293 -29.83 -52.71 -20.26
CA LYS A 293 -29.64 -51.41 -20.92
C LYS A 293 -30.88 -50.50 -21.06
N GLU A 294 -32.08 -50.97 -20.70
CA GLU A 294 -33.34 -50.28 -20.98
C GLU A 294 -33.87 -49.38 -19.85
N ASP A 295 -33.30 -49.40 -18.64
CA ASP A 295 -33.89 -48.72 -17.48
C ASP A 295 -33.40 -47.28 -17.19
N LEU A 296 -32.61 -46.67 -18.08
CA LEU A 296 -31.97 -45.36 -17.81
C LEU A 296 -32.21 -44.26 -18.85
N SER A 297 -33.23 -44.39 -19.71
CA SER A 297 -33.52 -43.38 -20.74
C SER A 297 -34.36 -42.17 -20.28
N HIS A 298 -34.59 -41.97 -18.99
CA HIS A 298 -35.42 -40.85 -18.50
C HIS A 298 -34.86 -40.12 -17.28
N VAL A 299 -33.69 -39.50 -17.39
CA VAL A 299 -33.41 -38.24 -16.66
C VAL A 299 -32.58 -37.31 -17.56
N GLU A 300 -33.20 -36.82 -18.63
CA GLU A 300 -32.71 -35.66 -19.37
C GLU A 300 -33.26 -34.41 -18.68
N ILE A 301 -32.45 -33.76 -17.84
CA ILE A 301 -32.79 -32.45 -17.27
C ILE A 301 -32.59 -31.42 -18.38
N THR A 302 -33.65 -31.18 -19.14
CA THR A 302 -33.79 -30.01 -20.02
C THR A 302 -33.79 -28.74 -19.17
N HIS A 303 -32.77 -27.89 -19.32
CA HIS A 303 -32.89 -26.46 -19.04
C HIS A 303 -33.13 -25.75 -20.38
N ASP A 304 -34.42 -25.54 -20.69
CA ASP A 304 -34.86 -24.57 -21.67
C ASP A 304 -34.99 -23.23 -20.94
N ASP A 305 -34.19 -22.24 -21.33
CA ASP A 305 -34.65 -20.86 -21.27
C ASP A 305 -34.06 -20.04 -22.43
N LYS A 306 -35.00 -19.51 -23.21
CA LYS A 306 -34.86 -18.72 -24.43
C LYS A 306 -34.12 -17.39 -24.24
N VAL A 307 -33.21 -17.14 -25.18
CA VAL A 307 -33.13 -15.96 -26.07
C VAL A 307 -33.85 -14.68 -25.63
N ARG A 308 -33.09 -13.58 -25.47
CA ARG A 308 -33.47 -12.27 -26.02
C ARG A 308 -32.24 -11.42 -26.38
N SER A 309 -32.24 -10.94 -27.62
CA SER A 309 -31.50 -9.80 -28.22
C SER A 309 -31.50 -8.56 -27.30
N GLU A 310 -30.50 -7.69 -27.25
CA GLU A 310 -29.70 -6.99 -28.27
C GLU A 310 -28.27 -6.72 -27.76
#